data_AF-A0A957XT19-F1
#
_entry.id   AF-A0A957XT19-F1
#
_cell.length_a   1.000
_cell.length_b   1.000
_cell.length_c   1.000
_cell.angle_alpha   90.00
_cell.angle_beta   90.00
_cell.angle_gamma   90.00
#
_symmetry.space_group_name_H-M   'P 1'
#
loop_
_entity.id
_entity.type
_entity.pdbx_description
1 polymer ?
#
loop_
_entity_poly.entity_id
_entity_poly.type
_entity_poly.pdbx_seq_one_letter_code
_entity_poly.pdbx_strand_id
1 'polypeptide(L)'
;MAEQSTSQNGTTEDPFEPLIIGFTCNWCSYRAADLAGTSRVKYPPNVRLIRLMCSGRLDPSFVLKALAGGADGVLITGCHPGECHYLEQNYKALRRVTLLQAMLAQFGIEPQRVKLVWASAAEGLRLANEITSMVEEVRALGPLNWSQVTNEPAGVMFDINGHETELTTPASAPVPPNATGNGHGVQATALEEVTA
;
A
#
# COMPACT_ATOMS: atom_id res chain seq x y z
N MET A 1 -17.78 -35.33 43.75
CA MET A 1 -17.12 -35.69 42.49
C MET A 1 -17.21 -34.46 41.61
N ALA A 2 -16.09 -33.73 41.50
CA ALA A 2 -15.98 -32.52 40.71
C ALA A 2 -15.61 -32.93 39.28
N GLU A 3 -16.46 -32.62 38.31
CA GLU A 3 -16.09 -32.69 36.90
C GLU A 3 -15.70 -31.28 36.46
N GLN A 4 -14.40 -31.08 36.36
CA GLN A 4 -13.80 -29.98 35.60
C GLN A 4 -13.85 -30.37 34.13
N SER A 5 -14.58 -29.64 33.31
CA SER A 5 -14.40 -29.65 31.85
C SER A 5 -14.01 -28.25 31.38
N THR A 6 -12.70 -28.02 31.46
CA THR A 6 -11.87 -27.29 30.49
C THR A 6 -12.59 -26.32 29.54
N SER A 7 -12.51 -25.03 29.88
CA SER A 7 -12.66 -23.92 28.94
C SER A 7 -11.56 -24.01 27.87
N GLN A 8 -11.95 -24.26 26.62
CA GLN A 8 -11.06 -24.11 25.46
C GLN A 8 -11.01 -22.62 25.10
N ASN A 9 -9.91 -21.97 25.46
CA ASN A 9 -9.63 -20.58 25.05
C ASN A 9 -9.11 -20.63 23.59
N GLY A 10 -10.01 -20.49 22.62
CA GLY A 10 -9.67 -20.42 21.20
C GLY A 10 -9.36 -18.98 20.79
N THR A 11 -8.09 -18.60 20.70
CA THR A 11 -7.67 -17.45 19.90
C THR A 11 -7.57 -17.91 18.44
N THR A 12 -8.71 -17.94 17.74
CA THR A 12 -8.66 -17.88 16.28
C THR A 12 -8.31 -16.45 15.93
N GLU A 13 -7.01 -16.17 15.77
CA GLU A 13 -6.52 -14.92 15.21
C GLU A 13 -7.22 -14.74 13.85
N ASP A 14 -8.05 -13.70 13.72
CA ASP A 14 -8.71 -13.41 12.45
C ASP A 14 -7.64 -13.20 11.37
N PRO A 15 -7.85 -13.71 10.15
CA PRO A 15 -6.88 -13.55 9.07
C PRO A 15 -6.62 -12.06 8.81
N PHE A 16 -5.34 -11.69 8.71
CA PHE A 16 -4.92 -10.32 8.44
C PHE A 16 -5.57 -9.78 7.16
N GLU A 17 -6.24 -8.64 7.30
CA GLU A 17 -6.97 -8.00 6.21
C GLU A 17 -6.44 -6.58 6.01
N PRO A 18 -5.73 -6.30 4.89
CA PRO A 18 -4.97 -5.07 4.74
C PRO A 18 -5.89 -3.85 4.56
N LEU A 19 -5.50 -2.72 5.13
CA LEU A 19 -6.13 -1.43 4.88
C LEU A 19 -5.39 -0.67 3.78
N ILE A 20 -6.08 -0.37 2.67
CA ILE A 20 -5.49 0.36 1.55
C ILE A 20 -6.18 1.71 1.34
N ILE A 21 -5.37 2.76 1.25
CA ILE A 21 -5.85 4.10 0.87
C ILE A 21 -5.60 4.32 -0.62
N GLY A 22 -6.66 4.64 -1.38
CA GLY A 22 -6.59 4.82 -2.82
C GLY A 22 -6.74 6.29 -3.24
N PHE A 23 -5.71 6.94 -3.77
CA PHE A 23 -5.82 8.27 -4.37
C PHE A 23 -6.20 8.17 -5.85
N THR A 24 -7.39 8.63 -6.21
CA THR A 24 -7.93 8.42 -7.56
C THR A 24 -8.14 9.71 -8.33
N CYS A 25 -7.68 9.74 -9.59
CA CYS A 25 -8.02 10.81 -10.53
C CYS A 25 -9.51 10.83 -10.87
N ASN A 26 -10.14 12.00 -10.77
CA ASN A 26 -11.57 12.22 -11.03
C ASN A 26 -11.99 11.84 -12.45
N TRP A 27 -11.16 12.14 -13.46
CA TRP A 27 -11.59 12.08 -14.87
C TRP A 27 -11.61 10.65 -15.43
N CYS A 28 -10.63 9.84 -15.06
CA CYS A 28 -10.46 8.50 -15.61
C CYS A 28 -10.74 7.44 -14.54
N SER A 29 -9.84 7.29 -13.57
CA SER A 29 -9.87 6.14 -12.66
C SER A 29 -11.02 6.17 -11.65
N TYR A 30 -11.48 7.35 -11.21
CA TYR A 30 -12.70 7.43 -10.40
C TYR A 30 -13.93 7.01 -11.20
N ARG A 31 -13.99 7.35 -12.50
CA ARG A 31 -15.04 6.88 -13.42
C ARG A 31 -14.93 5.39 -13.72
N ALA A 32 -13.72 4.85 -13.77
CA ALA A 32 -13.51 3.41 -13.85
C ALA A 32 -14.06 2.70 -12.61
N ALA A 33 -13.90 3.29 -11.42
CA ALA A 33 -14.49 2.77 -10.19
C ALA A 33 -16.03 2.85 -10.23
N ASP A 34 -16.60 3.97 -10.70
CA ASP A 34 -18.04 4.10 -10.96
C ASP A 34 -18.53 2.99 -11.92
N LEU A 35 -17.79 2.75 -13.01
CA LEU A 35 -18.10 1.72 -14.00
C LEU A 35 -18.01 0.30 -13.44
N ALA A 36 -17.00 0.02 -12.60
CA ALA A 36 -16.90 -1.26 -11.90
C ALA A 36 -18.12 -1.50 -11.02
N GLY A 37 -18.59 -0.46 -10.31
CA GLY A 37 -19.79 -0.49 -9.48
C GLY A 37 -21.07 -0.73 -10.30
N THR A 38 -21.30 0.04 -11.38
CA THR A 38 -22.49 -0.13 -12.24
C THR A 38 -22.50 -1.45 -12.98
N SER A 39 -21.32 -1.96 -13.35
CA SER A 39 -21.14 -3.27 -13.97
C SER A 39 -21.17 -4.43 -12.97
N ARG A 40 -21.33 -4.14 -11.67
CA ARG A 40 -21.38 -5.12 -10.57
C ARG A 40 -20.13 -6.01 -10.49
N VAL A 41 -18.99 -5.48 -10.92
CA VAL A 41 -17.70 -6.17 -10.81
C VAL A 41 -17.34 -6.27 -9.32
N LYS A 42 -17.00 -7.49 -8.88
CA LYS A 42 -16.60 -7.75 -7.50
C LYS A 42 -15.10 -7.62 -7.35
N TYR A 43 -14.67 -7.01 -6.26
CA TYR A 43 -13.29 -6.92 -5.81
C TYR A 43 -13.28 -6.78 -4.27
N PRO A 44 -12.15 -7.03 -3.60
CA PRO A 44 -12.07 -6.98 -2.13
C PRO A 44 -12.41 -5.58 -1.56
N PRO A 45 -13.10 -5.50 -0.40
CA PRO A 45 -13.59 -4.24 0.18
C PRO A 45 -12.53 -3.43 0.96
N ASN A 46 -11.25 -3.73 0.76
CA ASN A 46 -10.10 -3.20 1.53
C ASN A 46 -9.70 -1.77 1.18
N VAL A 47 -10.12 -1.28 0.01
CA VAL A 47 -9.67 -0.01 -0.54
C VAL A 47 -10.65 1.10 -0.22
N ARG A 48 -10.15 2.19 0.39
CA ARG A 48 -10.91 3.42 0.62
C ARG A 48 -10.42 4.50 -0.35
N LEU A 49 -11.27 4.88 -1.31
CA LEU A 49 -10.91 5.83 -2.36
C LEU A 49 -11.06 7.29 -1.91
N ILE A 50 -9.99 8.06 -2.08
CA ILE A 50 -9.93 9.52 -1.93
C ILE A 50 -9.86 10.13 -3.32
N ARG A 51 -10.87 10.91 -3.68
CA ARG A 51 -10.95 11.56 -4.99
C ARG A 51 -10.05 12.80 -5.06
N LEU A 52 -9.17 12.82 -6.06
CA LEU A 52 -8.39 13.98 -6.49
C LEU A 52 -8.83 14.40 -7.89
N MET A 53 -8.67 15.68 -8.24
CA MET A 53 -8.94 16.09 -9.63
C MET A 53 -7.98 15.46 -10.63
N CYS A 54 -6.72 15.25 -10.25
CA CYS A 54 -5.69 14.65 -11.09
C CYS A 54 -4.71 13.85 -10.24
N SER A 55 -4.13 12.78 -10.79
CA SER A 55 -3.00 12.09 -10.16
C SER A 55 -1.80 13.01 -9.95
N GLY A 56 -1.59 14.02 -10.80
CA GLY A 56 -0.51 14.99 -10.59
C GLY A 56 -0.72 15.95 -9.41
N ARG A 57 -1.91 15.97 -8.79
CA ARG A 57 -2.14 16.66 -7.52
C ARG A 57 -1.53 15.90 -6.34
N LEU A 58 -1.23 14.61 -6.53
CA LEU A 58 -0.61 13.77 -5.53
C LEU A 58 0.74 14.38 -5.13
N ASP A 59 0.80 14.69 -3.84
CA ASP A 59 2.03 15.05 -3.15
C ASP A 59 2.54 13.80 -2.40
N PRO A 60 3.85 13.48 -2.45
CA PRO A 60 4.40 12.34 -1.72
C PRO A 60 4.07 12.35 -0.22
N SER A 61 3.91 13.54 0.40
CA SER A 61 3.49 13.66 1.80
C SER A 61 2.13 13.01 2.09
N PHE A 62 1.22 12.93 1.11
CA PHE A 62 -0.06 12.25 1.28
C PHE A 62 0.10 10.74 1.44
N VAL A 63 1.04 10.16 0.68
CA VAL A 63 1.34 8.73 0.75
C VAL A 63 2.00 8.41 2.09
N LEU A 64 2.99 9.21 2.49
CA LEU A 64 3.67 9.04 3.79
C LEU A 64 2.69 9.18 4.96
N LYS A 65 1.79 10.18 4.91
CA LYS A 65 0.78 10.38 5.93
C LYS A 65 -0.24 9.23 5.99
N ALA A 66 -0.62 8.66 4.83
CA ALA A 66 -1.51 7.52 4.79
C ALA A 66 -0.87 6.29 5.43
N LEU A 67 0.38 5.99 5.06
CA LEU A 67 1.16 4.91 5.65
C LEU A 67 1.30 5.13 7.17
N ALA A 68 1.77 6.30 7.60
CA ALA A 68 1.96 6.64 9.03
C ALA A 68 0.64 6.60 9.83
N GLY A 69 -0.50 6.84 9.18
CA GLY A 69 -1.83 6.72 9.77
C GLY A 69 -2.35 5.28 9.87
N GLY A 70 -1.51 4.26 9.62
CA GLY A 70 -1.85 2.85 9.75
C GLY A 70 -2.38 2.19 8.48
N ALA A 71 -2.17 2.78 7.30
CA ALA A 71 -2.44 2.09 6.04
C ALA A 71 -1.33 1.08 5.74
N ASP A 72 -1.70 -0.15 5.37
CA ASP A 72 -0.75 -1.20 4.97
C ASP A 72 -0.30 -1.05 3.52
N GLY A 73 -1.06 -0.30 2.72
CA GLY A 73 -0.73 0.04 1.35
C GLY A 73 -1.43 1.29 0.84
N VAL A 74 -0.86 1.88 -0.21
CA VAL A 74 -1.39 3.05 -0.90
C VAL A 74 -1.49 2.78 -2.39
N LEU A 75 -2.70 2.88 -2.90
CA LEU A 75 -3.01 2.78 -4.33
C LEU A 75 -3.11 4.18 -4.92
N ILE A 76 -2.46 4.44 -6.04
CA ILE A 76 -2.55 5.71 -6.76
C ILE A 76 -3.06 5.40 -8.15
N THR A 77 -4.11 6.10 -8.59
CA THR A 77 -4.70 5.86 -9.91
C THR A 77 -4.81 7.12 -10.75
N GLY A 78 -4.55 6.98 -12.06
CA GLY A 78 -4.59 8.09 -13.01
C GLY A 78 -5.01 7.69 -14.41
N CYS A 79 -5.20 8.69 -15.27
CA CYS A 79 -5.36 8.48 -16.71
C CYS A 79 -4.07 7.91 -17.32
N HIS A 80 -4.18 7.15 -18.40
CA HIS A 80 -3.03 6.65 -19.14
C HIS A 80 -2.08 7.79 -19.57
N PRO A 81 -0.76 7.53 -19.60
CA PRO A 81 0.20 8.46 -20.18
C PRO A 81 -0.25 8.90 -21.58
N GLY A 82 -0.33 10.22 -21.82
CA GLY A 82 -0.85 10.79 -23.07
C GLY A 82 -2.34 11.13 -23.07
N GLU A 83 -3.13 10.61 -22.12
CA GLU A 83 -4.58 10.83 -22.03
C GLU A 83 -4.98 11.68 -20.82
N CYS A 84 -4.04 12.37 -20.18
CA CYS A 84 -4.36 13.17 -19.00
C CYS A 84 -5.28 14.33 -19.37
N HIS A 85 -6.36 14.50 -18.61
CA HIS A 85 -7.22 15.68 -18.73
C HIS A 85 -6.46 16.99 -18.51
N TYR A 86 -5.38 16.96 -17.71
CA TYR A 86 -4.51 18.11 -17.46
C TYR A 86 -3.15 17.97 -18.20
N LEU A 87 -3.18 17.36 -19.39
CA LEU A 87 -2.05 17.19 -20.32
C LEU A 87 -0.95 16.25 -19.80
N GLU A 88 -0.04 16.76 -18.99
CA GLU A 88 1.19 16.04 -18.63
C GLU A 88 1.31 15.78 -17.12
N GLN A 89 0.29 16.11 -16.33
CA GLN A 89 0.40 16.02 -14.87
C GLN A 89 0.55 14.57 -14.37
N ASN A 90 0.03 13.58 -15.10
CA ASN A 90 0.25 12.17 -14.77
C ASN A 90 1.71 11.73 -14.95
N TYR A 91 2.48 12.31 -15.90
CA TYR A 91 3.92 12.06 -16.00
C TYR A 91 4.68 12.59 -14.78
N LYS A 92 4.25 13.72 -14.20
CA LYS A 92 4.81 14.19 -12.93
C LYS A 92 4.51 13.24 -11.78
N ALA A 93 3.28 12.70 -11.74
CA ALA A 93 2.92 11.68 -10.76
C ALA A 93 3.79 10.42 -10.91
N LEU A 94 4.01 9.94 -12.14
CA LEU A 94 4.90 8.81 -12.42
C LEU A 94 6.29 9.03 -11.82
N ARG A 95 6.94 10.17 -12.15
CA ARG A 95 8.28 10.49 -11.62
C ARG A 95 8.31 10.56 -10.09
N ARG A 96 7.30 11.19 -9.47
CA ARG A 96 7.20 11.30 -8.01
C ARG A 96 7.03 9.94 -7.34
N VAL A 97 6.18 9.07 -7.88
CA VAL A 97 5.94 7.74 -7.31
C VAL A 97 7.18 6.87 -7.45
N THR A 98 7.86 6.90 -8.60
CA THR A 98 9.12 6.15 -8.78
C THR A 98 10.18 6.58 -7.77
N LEU A 99 10.37 7.89 -7.55
CA LEU A 99 11.30 8.38 -6.53
C LEU A 99 10.85 8.02 -5.11
N LEU A 100 9.55 8.10 -4.83
CA LEU A 100 8.99 7.73 -3.53
C LEU A 100 9.21 6.25 -3.22
N GLN A 101 9.01 5.34 -4.17
CA GLN A 101 9.26 3.91 -3.99
C GLN A 101 10.73 3.63 -3.69
N ALA A 102 11.66 4.30 -4.39
CA ALA A 102 13.09 4.19 -4.11
C ALA A 102 13.44 4.73 -2.70
N MET A 103 12.81 5.83 -2.30
CA MET A 103 12.97 6.40 -0.95
C MET A 103 12.46 5.43 0.12
N LEU A 104 11.25 4.87 -0.05
CA LEU A 104 10.66 3.93 0.92
C LEU A 104 11.56 2.70 1.14
N ALA A 105 12.17 2.18 0.08
CA ALA A 105 13.14 1.08 0.19
C ALA A 105 14.33 1.43 1.10
N GLN A 106 14.82 2.67 1.05
CA GLN A 106 15.93 3.13 1.91
C GLN A 106 15.52 3.23 3.39
N PHE A 107 14.23 3.42 3.67
CA PHE A 107 13.66 3.40 5.01
C PHE A 107 13.21 2.00 5.46
N GLY A 108 13.49 0.94 4.70
CA GLY A 108 13.08 -0.43 5.02
C GLY A 108 11.59 -0.71 4.84
N ILE A 109 10.86 0.18 4.15
CA ILE A 109 9.46 -0.04 3.78
C ILE A 109 9.41 -0.68 2.41
N GLU A 110 8.66 -1.78 2.27
CA GLU A 110 8.55 -2.50 1.01
C GLU A 110 7.90 -1.63 -0.07
N PRO A 111 8.58 -1.35 -1.20
CA PRO A 111 8.06 -0.48 -2.26
C PRO A 111 6.73 -0.96 -2.86
N GLN A 112 6.46 -2.26 -2.78
CA GLN A 112 5.22 -2.91 -3.22
C GLN A 112 3.98 -2.40 -2.46
N ARG A 113 4.16 -1.81 -1.27
CA ARG A 113 3.07 -1.16 -0.53
C ARG A 113 2.55 0.10 -1.22
N VAL A 114 3.26 0.64 -2.21
CA VAL A 114 2.78 1.78 -3.01
C VAL A 114 2.68 1.37 -4.47
N LYS A 115 1.48 1.42 -5.04
CA LYS A 115 1.22 1.00 -6.43
C LYS A 115 0.59 2.12 -7.24
N LEU A 116 1.14 2.38 -8.43
CA LEU A 116 0.60 3.31 -9.40
C LEU A 116 -0.09 2.55 -10.54
N VAL A 117 -1.38 2.82 -10.74
CA VAL A 117 -2.20 2.17 -11.74
C VAL A 117 -2.77 3.21 -12.69
N TRP A 118 -2.58 3.00 -13.98
CA TRP A 118 -3.25 3.80 -15.01
C TRP A 118 -4.57 3.14 -15.36
N ALA A 119 -5.70 3.84 -15.38
CA ALA A 119 -6.98 3.29 -15.84
C ALA A 119 -7.84 4.41 -16.43
N SER A 120 -8.25 4.25 -17.69
CA SER A 120 -9.24 5.08 -18.38
C SER A 120 -10.64 4.90 -17.78
N ALA A 121 -11.56 5.82 -18.10
CA ALA A 121 -12.94 5.76 -17.61
C ALA A 121 -13.71 4.48 -18.00
N ALA A 122 -13.31 3.82 -19.11
CA ALA A 122 -13.96 2.60 -19.61
C ALA A 122 -13.37 1.30 -19.04
N GLU A 123 -12.33 1.38 -18.21
CA GLU A 123 -11.56 0.23 -17.73
C GLU A 123 -11.95 -0.22 -16.32
N GLY A 124 -13.25 -0.32 -16.05
CA GLY A 124 -13.75 -0.70 -14.71
C GLY A 124 -13.30 -2.10 -14.27
N LEU A 125 -13.34 -3.09 -15.17
CA LEU A 125 -12.85 -4.44 -14.87
C LEU A 125 -11.36 -4.46 -14.56
N ARG A 126 -10.56 -3.70 -15.32
CA ARG A 126 -9.12 -3.63 -15.10
C ARG A 126 -8.80 -2.98 -13.75
N LEU A 127 -9.46 -1.88 -13.40
CA LEU A 127 -9.26 -1.26 -12.09
C LEU A 127 -9.61 -2.23 -10.94
N ALA A 128 -10.71 -2.98 -11.05
CA ALA A 128 -11.09 -3.99 -10.06
C ALA A 128 -10.04 -5.10 -9.91
N ASN A 129 -9.47 -5.57 -11.03
CA ASN A 129 -8.40 -6.57 -11.02
C ASN A 129 -7.12 -6.02 -10.37
N GLU A 130 -6.75 -4.77 -10.67
CA GLU A 130 -5.58 -4.11 -10.08
C GLU A 130 -5.74 -3.88 -8.57
N ILE A 131 -6.95 -3.51 -8.13
CA ILE A 131 -7.29 -3.44 -6.70
C ILE A 131 -7.12 -4.81 -6.04
N THR A 132 -7.65 -5.86 -6.65
CA THR A 132 -7.53 -7.23 -6.13
C THR A 132 -6.06 -7.65 -6.04
N SER A 133 -5.28 -7.42 -7.09
CA SER A 133 -3.83 -7.69 -7.11
C SER A 133 -3.11 -6.96 -5.99
N MET A 134 -3.39 -5.66 -5.80
CA MET A 134 -2.79 -4.88 -4.71
C MET A 134 -3.13 -5.44 -3.32
N VAL A 135 -4.37 -5.87 -3.12
CA VAL A 135 -4.80 -6.47 -1.85
C VAL A 135 -4.05 -7.77 -1.58
N GLU A 136 -3.93 -8.66 -2.56
CA GLU A 136 -3.18 -9.90 -2.40
C GLU A 136 -1.68 -9.66 -2.18
N GLU A 137 -1.08 -8.71 -2.93
CA GLU A 137 0.31 -8.30 -2.77
C GLU A 137 0.59 -7.80 -1.34
N VAL A 138 -0.24 -6.90 -0.81
CA VAL A 138 -0.08 -6.38 0.56
C VAL A 138 -0.39 -7.45 1.62
N ARG A 139 -1.40 -8.30 1.39
CA ARG A 139 -1.71 -9.42 2.30
C ARG A 139 -0.52 -10.37 2.45
N ALA A 140 0.20 -10.63 1.36
CA ALA A 140 1.40 -11.47 1.38
C ALA A 140 2.58 -10.83 2.14
N LEU A 141 2.67 -9.49 2.16
CA LEU A 141 3.67 -8.75 2.95
C LEU A 141 3.32 -8.71 4.44
N GLY A 142 2.05 -8.84 4.79
CA GLY A 142 1.57 -8.68 6.16
C GLY A 142 1.45 -7.22 6.60
N PRO A 143 1.08 -6.98 7.88
CA PRO A 143 0.87 -5.64 8.41
C PRO A 143 2.15 -4.80 8.38
N LEU A 144 2.02 -3.51 8.15
CA LEU A 144 3.16 -2.59 8.19
C LEU A 144 3.57 -2.31 9.65
N ASN A 145 4.72 -2.85 10.06
CA ASN A 145 5.24 -2.72 11.43
C ASN A 145 6.05 -1.44 11.63
N TRP A 146 5.38 -0.32 11.93
CA TRP A 146 6.02 0.98 12.15
C TRP A 146 7.16 0.98 13.17
N SER A 147 7.05 0.18 14.23
CA SER A 147 8.07 0.05 15.28
C SER A 147 9.43 -0.42 14.75
N GLN A 148 9.44 -1.27 13.73
CA GLN A 148 10.68 -1.73 13.10
C GLN A 148 11.30 -0.66 12.20
N VAL A 149 10.48 0.25 11.67
CA VAL A 149 10.90 1.31 10.75
C VAL A 149 11.48 2.51 11.51
N THR A 150 10.89 2.90 12.64
CA THR A 150 11.31 4.10 13.39
C THR A 150 12.43 3.84 14.40
N ASN A 151 12.79 2.58 14.64
CA ASN A 151 13.72 2.16 15.72
C ASN A 151 13.26 2.65 17.11
N GLU A 152 11.96 2.92 17.26
CA GLU A 152 11.30 3.32 18.50
C GLU A 152 10.48 2.14 19.04
N PRO A 153 10.34 2.00 20.37
CA PRO A 153 9.55 0.92 20.94
C PRO A 153 8.12 0.95 20.40
N ALA A 154 7.60 -0.23 20.02
CA ALA A 154 6.22 -0.38 19.57
C ALA A 154 5.24 0.22 20.59
N GLY A 155 4.50 1.26 20.20
CA GLY A 155 3.47 1.89 21.04
C GLY A 155 3.55 3.42 21.14
N VAL A 156 4.64 4.05 20.68
CA VAL A 156 4.81 5.51 20.75
C VAL A 156 4.62 6.13 19.36
N MET A 157 3.58 6.97 19.19
CA MET A 157 3.48 7.87 18.04
C MET A 157 3.57 9.31 18.53
N PHE A 158 4.52 10.07 17.98
CA PHE A 158 4.62 11.50 18.22
C PHE A 158 3.63 12.23 17.31
N ASP A 159 2.81 13.11 17.90
CA ASP A 159 1.98 14.02 17.11
C ASP A 159 2.85 15.04 16.35
N ILE A 160 2.24 15.83 15.47
CA ILE A 160 2.96 16.86 14.69
C ILE A 160 3.62 17.95 15.57
N ASN A 161 3.29 18.00 16.86
CA ASN A 161 3.82 18.93 17.84
C ASN A 161 4.85 18.27 18.78
N GLY A 162 5.19 16.99 18.56
CA GLY A 162 6.13 16.23 19.38
C GLY A 162 5.54 15.72 20.71
N HIS A 163 4.22 15.70 20.87
CA HIS A 163 3.55 15.09 22.01
C HIS A 163 3.40 13.59 21.82
N GLU A 164 3.78 12.84 22.85
CA GLU A 164 3.62 11.40 22.93
C GLU A 164 2.13 11.04 23.01
N THR A 165 1.64 10.29 22.02
CA THR A 165 0.31 9.69 22.03
C THR A 165 0.43 8.18 22.02
N GLU A 166 -0.15 7.53 23.03
CA GLU A 166 -0.17 6.08 23.17
C GLU A 166 -1.09 5.50 22.09
N LEU A 167 -0.50 4.69 21.20
CA LEU A 167 -1.24 3.98 20.17
C LEU A 167 -1.93 2.79 20.86
N THR A 168 -3.25 2.84 21.03
CA THR A 168 -4.04 1.64 21.35
C THR A 168 -4.10 0.73 20.12
N THR A 169 -2.97 0.12 19.77
CA THR A 169 -2.92 -0.95 18.78
C THR A 169 -3.74 -2.13 19.30
N PRO A 170 -4.70 -2.68 18.53
CA PRO A 170 -5.20 -4.00 18.81
C PRO A 170 -4.01 -4.98 18.73
N ALA A 171 -3.99 -5.96 19.63
CA ALA A 171 -2.89 -6.90 19.82
C ALA A 171 -2.35 -7.41 18.48
N SER A 172 -1.08 -7.08 18.18
CA SER A 172 -0.40 -7.56 16.99
C SER A 172 -0.13 -9.06 17.12
N ALA A 173 -0.60 -9.85 16.15
CA ALA A 173 -0.23 -11.25 16.00
C ALA A 173 1.29 -11.43 15.92
N PRO A 174 1.87 -12.50 16.51
CA PRO A 174 3.30 -12.73 16.49
C PRO A 174 3.82 -12.97 15.07
N VAL A 175 4.86 -12.23 14.69
CA VAL A 175 5.57 -12.35 13.41
C VAL A 175 6.16 -13.78 13.27
N PRO A 176 5.94 -14.49 12.15
CA PRO A 176 6.55 -15.80 11.95
C PRO A 176 8.09 -15.67 11.86
N PRO A 177 8.85 -16.63 12.43
CA PRO A 177 10.29 -16.50 12.68
C PRO A 177 11.20 -16.49 11.44
N ASN A 178 10.66 -16.45 10.21
CA ASN A 178 11.43 -16.73 8.99
C ASN A 178 11.53 -15.58 7.97
N ALA A 179 11.31 -14.33 8.41
CA ALA A 179 11.51 -13.14 7.58
C ALA A 179 12.96 -12.61 7.59
N THR A 180 13.95 -13.42 7.98
CA THR A 180 15.39 -13.09 7.88
C THR A 180 15.99 -13.66 6.60
N GLY A 181 15.57 -13.12 5.45
CA GLY A 181 16.24 -13.32 4.18
C GLY A 181 17.43 -12.35 4.04
N ASN A 182 18.63 -12.86 4.32
CA ASN A 182 19.91 -12.16 4.16
C ASN A 182 20.03 -11.35 2.86
N GLY A 183 20.01 -10.02 2.96
CA GLY A 183 20.62 -9.14 1.99
C GLY A 183 22.05 -8.87 2.39
N HIS A 184 23.03 -9.55 1.78
CA HIS A 184 24.44 -9.12 1.65
C HIS A 184 25.10 -9.97 0.54
N GLY A 185 25.38 -9.37 -0.62
CA GLY A 185 26.20 -10.00 -1.66
C GLY A 185 25.86 -9.66 -3.11
N VAL A 186 25.79 -8.37 -3.48
CA VAL A 186 25.96 -7.99 -4.90
C VAL A 186 27.41 -7.55 -5.06
N GLN A 187 28.27 -8.47 -5.49
CA GLN A 187 29.59 -8.11 -6.01
C GLN A 187 29.41 -7.52 -7.41
N ALA A 188 29.99 -6.34 -7.60
CA ALA A 188 30.18 -5.74 -8.92
C ALA A 188 31.20 -6.56 -9.73
N THR A 189 30.89 -6.77 -11.02
CA THR A 189 31.71 -7.14 -12.21
C THR A 189 30.78 -7.94 -13.14
N ALA A 190 30.69 -7.77 -14.46
CA ALA A 190 31.51 -7.08 -15.45
C ALA A 190 30.61 -6.59 -16.60
N LEU A 191 31.01 -5.46 -17.20
CA LEU A 191 30.72 -5.10 -18.58
C LEU A 191 31.70 -5.87 -19.45
N GLU A 192 31.24 -6.71 -20.38
CA GLU A 192 31.83 -6.95 -21.71
C GLU A 192 31.03 -8.01 -22.48
N GLU A 193 31.10 -7.91 -23.81
CA GLU A 193 30.56 -8.81 -24.85
C GLU A 193 29.10 -8.63 -25.29
N VAL A 194 28.88 -7.56 -26.07
CA VAL A 194 27.97 -7.57 -27.23
C VAL A 194 28.83 -7.43 -28.48
N THR A 195 29.25 -8.55 -29.07
CA THR A 195 29.62 -8.69 -30.49
C THR A 195 29.60 -10.18 -30.90
N ALA A 196 28.54 -10.59 -31.61
CA ALA A 196 28.54 -11.53 -32.73
C ALA A 196 27.11 -11.65 -33.28
#